data_AF-A0A4Q3RSF0-F1
#
_entry.id   AF-A0A4Q3RSF0-F1
#
_cell.length_a   1.000
_cell.length_b   1.000
_cell.length_c   1.000
_cell.angle_alpha   90.00
_cell.angle_beta   90.00
_cell.angle_gamma   90.00
#
_symmetry.space_group_name_H-M   'P 1'
#
loop_
_entity.id
_entity.type
_entity.pdbx_description
1 polymer ?
#
loop_
_entity_poly.entity_id
_entity_poly.type
_entity_poly.pdbx_seq_one_letter_code
_entity_poly.pdbx_strand_id
1 'polypeptide(L)'
;MQLAMEANTVIGLRLLKAAAGGPAADLEAGRMISEKVSAAFDLQAQLVTAALTGAHAGAPSRAVAMYRRKVRANRRRLLKGG
;
A
#
# COMPACT_ATOMS: atom_id res chain seq x y z
N MET A 1 -7.95 -9.91 11.26
CA MET A 1 -6.83 -10.88 11.09
C MET A 1 -6.28 -10.96 9.66
N GLN A 2 -7.10 -10.99 8.59
CA GLN A 2 -6.61 -11.15 7.21
C GLN A 2 -5.63 -10.07 6.72
N LEU A 3 -5.83 -8.80 7.08
CA LEU A 3 -4.94 -7.70 6.65
C LEU A 3 -3.51 -7.86 7.15
N ALA A 4 -3.33 -8.23 8.43
CA ALA A 4 -2.01 -8.39 9.02
C ALA A 4 -1.21 -9.50 8.32
N MET A 5 -1.85 -10.62 8.02
CA MET A 5 -1.22 -11.72 7.28
C MET A 5 -0.84 -11.32 5.84
N GLU A 6 -1.75 -10.64 5.13
CA GLU A 6 -1.47 -10.17 3.77
C GLU A 6 -0.34 -9.12 3.77
N ALA A 7 -0.30 -8.23 4.77
CA ALA A 7 0.75 -7.23 4.93
C ALA A 7 2.11 -7.88 5.21
N ASN A 8 2.18 -8.81 6.16
CA ASN A 8 3.42 -9.56 6.46
C ASN A 8 3.92 -10.34 5.24
N THR A 9 3.02 -10.91 4.43
CA THR A 9 3.38 -11.57 3.17
C THR A 9 4.02 -10.60 2.18
N VAL A 10 3.43 -9.41 1.98
CA VAL A 10 3.98 -8.37 1.09
C VAL A 10 5.35 -7.89 1.57
N ILE A 11 5.52 -7.72 2.88
CA ILE A 11 6.79 -7.33 3.49
C ILE A 11 7.85 -8.42 3.22
N GLY A 12 7.54 -9.69 3.47
CA GLY A 12 8.44 -10.80 3.18
C GLY A 12 8.85 -10.87 1.71
N LEU A 13 7.90 -10.76 0.78
CA LEU A 13 8.17 -10.77 -0.66
C LEU A 13 9.07 -9.61 -1.11
N ARG A 14 8.91 -8.42 -0.52
CA ARG A 14 9.76 -7.25 -0.80
C ARG A 14 11.16 -7.43 -0.26
N LEU A 15 11.30 -7.98 0.94
CA LEU A 15 12.61 -8.30 1.52
C LEU A 15 13.35 -9.32 0.66
N LEU A 16 12.66 -10.37 0.20
CA LEU A 16 13.24 -11.35 -0.71
C LEU A 16 13.66 -10.72 -2.05
N LYS A 17 12.82 -9.86 -2.64
CA LYS A 17 13.14 -9.20 -3.91
C LYS A 17 14.30 -8.21 -3.78
N ALA A 18 14.37 -7.47 -2.66
CA ALA A 18 15.49 -6.59 -2.35
C ALA A 18 16.80 -7.39 -2.13
N ALA A 19 16.74 -8.49 -1.38
CA ALA A 19 17.89 -9.36 -1.14
C ALA A 19 18.42 -10.04 -2.42
N ALA A 20 17.53 -10.36 -3.37
CA ALA A 20 17.91 -10.89 -4.68
C ALA A 20 18.65 -9.87 -5.56
N GLY A 21 18.42 -8.56 -5.34
CA GLY A 21 19.08 -7.48 -6.08
C GLY A 21 18.75 -7.43 -7.57
N GLY A 22 19.56 -6.66 -8.32
CA GLY A 22 19.44 -6.51 -9.77
C GLY A 22 18.28 -5.63 -10.25
N PRO A 23 18.08 -5.52 -11.57
CA PRO A 23 17.13 -4.56 -12.16
C PRO A 23 15.68 -4.72 -11.67
N ALA A 24 15.27 -5.95 -11.37
CA ALA A 24 13.92 -6.22 -10.85
C ALA A 24 13.72 -5.71 -9.41
N ALA A 25 14.78 -5.63 -8.61
CA ALA A 25 14.76 -5.04 -7.27
C ALA A 25 14.64 -3.51 -7.36
N ASP A 26 15.39 -2.87 -8.27
CA ASP A 26 15.32 -1.42 -8.50
C ASP A 26 13.94 -0.98 -9.00
N LEU A 27 13.33 -1.75 -9.90
CA LEU A 27 11.96 -1.52 -10.37
C LEU A 27 10.91 -1.71 -9.27
N GLU A 28 11.15 -2.59 -8.29
CA GLU A 28 10.26 -2.71 -7.13
C GLU A 28 10.48 -1.56 -6.16
N ALA A 29 11.72 -1.12 -5.92
CA ALA A 29 12.03 0.04 -5.09
C ALA A 29 11.41 1.33 -5.65
N GLY A 30 11.54 1.57 -6.96
CA GLY A 30 10.90 2.70 -7.64
C GLY A 30 9.37 2.68 -7.48
N ARG A 31 8.74 1.51 -7.65
CA ARG A 31 7.30 1.35 -7.42
C ARG A 31 6.92 1.58 -5.96
N MET A 32 7.71 1.10 -5.01
CA MET A 32 7.49 1.35 -3.59
C MET A 32 7.54 2.83 -3.22
N ILE A 33 8.30 3.65 -3.96
CA ILE A 33 8.35 5.11 -3.79
C ILE A 33 7.07 5.72 -4.37
N SER A 34 6.70 5.38 -5.60
CA SER A 34 5.45 5.86 -6.22
C SER A 34 4.21 5.52 -5.39
N GLU A 35 4.16 4.33 -4.80
CA GLU A 35 3.08 3.91 -3.90
C GLU A 35 3.00 4.81 -2.65
N LYS A 36 4.13 5.20 -2.05
CA LYS A 36 4.17 6.11 -0.89
C LYS A 36 3.71 7.52 -1.27
N VAL A 37 4.17 8.03 -2.40
CA VAL A 37 3.78 9.34 -2.93
C VAL A 37 2.28 9.39 -3.21
N SER A 38 1.74 8.40 -3.91
CA SER A 38 0.30 8.29 -4.16
C SER A 38 -0.50 8.16 -2.85
N ALA A 39 -0.01 7.39 -1.87
CA ALA A 39 -0.67 7.30 -0.57
C ALA A 39 -0.67 8.63 0.20
N ALA A 40 0.40 9.43 0.09
CA ALA A 40 0.45 10.77 0.68
C ALA A 40 -0.58 11.71 0.04
N PHE A 41 -0.69 11.71 -1.29
CA PHE A 41 -1.71 12.49 -2.00
C PHE A 41 -3.14 12.04 -1.66
N ASP A 42 -3.40 10.73 -1.65
CA ASP A 42 -4.71 10.18 -1.27
C ASP A 42 -5.11 10.61 0.16
N LEU A 43 -4.15 10.59 1.09
CA LEU A 43 -4.37 11.01 2.46
C LEU A 43 -4.67 12.50 2.52
N GLN A 44 -3.91 13.33 1.80
CA GLN A 44 -4.10 14.77 1.76
C GLN A 44 -5.49 15.13 1.19
N ALA A 45 -5.91 14.46 0.11
CA ALA A 45 -7.24 14.62 -0.46
C ALA A 45 -8.35 14.21 0.52
N GLN A 46 -8.16 13.12 1.27
CA GLN A 46 -9.10 12.68 2.31
C GLN A 46 -9.17 13.68 3.46
N LEU A 47 -8.05 14.27 3.89
CA LEU A 47 -8.02 15.28 4.95
C LEU A 47 -8.73 16.56 4.51
N VAL A 48 -8.49 17.04 3.29
CA VAL A 48 -9.21 18.20 2.72
C VAL A 48 -10.70 17.91 2.63
N THR A 49 -11.08 16.74 2.12
CA THR A 49 -12.50 16.34 2.01
C THR A 49 -13.15 16.28 3.39
N ALA A 50 -12.47 15.70 4.38
CA ALA A 50 -12.97 15.62 5.76
C ALA A 50 -13.12 17.01 6.39
N ALA A 51 -12.17 17.92 6.17
CA ALA A 51 -12.24 19.29 6.64
C ALA A 51 -13.41 20.08 6.02
N LEU A 52 -13.69 19.87 4.73
CA LEU A 52 -14.78 20.53 4.02
C LEU A 52 -16.17 19.99 4.36
N THR A 53 -16.27 18.71 4.73
CA THR A 53 -17.56 18.02 4.94
C THR A 53 -17.90 17.75 6.41
N GLY A 54 -16.96 18.00 7.34
CA GLY A 54 -17.11 17.66 8.77
C GLY A 54 -17.24 16.15 9.04
N ALA A 55 -17.02 15.31 8.02
CA ALA A 55 -17.32 13.88 8.06
C ALA A 55 -16.20 13.07 8.72
N HIS A 56 -16.11 13.15 10.06
CA HIS A 56 -15.17 12.34 10.84
C HIS A 56 -15.73 10.94 11.21
N ALA A 57 -17.06 10.75 11.16
CA ALA A 57 -17.71 9.49 11.50
C ALA A 57 -17.46 8.42 10.41
N GLY A 58 -16.84 7.29 10.80
CA GLY A 58 -16.55 6.15 9.92
C GLY A 58 -15.20 6.21 9.18
N ALA A 59 -14.38 7.23 9.42
CA ALA A 59 -13.03 7.36 8.86
C ALA A 59 -12.10 6.16 9.16
N PRO A 60 -12.08 5.57 10.38
CA PRO A 60 -11.21 4.43 10.67
C PRO A 60 -11.53 3.19 9.83
N SER A 61 -12.82 2.86 9.69
CA SER A 61 -13.29 1.69 8.94
C SER A 61 -13.01 1.82 7.45
N ARG A 62 -13.20 3.02 6.88
CA ARG A 62 -12.88 3.32 5.47
C ARG A 62 -11.37 3.24 5.22
N ALA A 63 -10.55 3.75 6.14
CA ALA A 63 -9.10 3.65 6.06
C ALA A 63 -8.65 2.18 6.04
N VAL A 64 -9.17 1.34 6.93
CA VAL A 64 -8.85 -0.10 6.96
C VAL A 64 -9.26 -0.79 5.65
N ALA A 65 -10.45 -0.49 5.11
CA ALA A 65 -10.91 -1.06 3.85
C ALA A 65 -10.02 -0.64 2.66
N MET A 66 -9.58 0.62 2.63
CA MET A 66 -8.64 1.13 1.63
C MET A 66 -7.28 0.43 1.73
N TYR A 67 -6.71 0.31 2.92
CA TYR A 67 -5.44 -0.39 3.13
C TYR A 67 -5.50 -1.84 2.68
N ARG A 68 -6.59 -2.56 2.98
CA ARG A 68 -6.80 -3.94 2.49
C ARG A 68 -6.75 -4.04 0.96
N ARG A 69 -7.41 -3.12 0.24
CA ARG A 69 -7.39 -3.13 -1.23
C ARG A 69 -5.97 -2.95 -1.78
N LYS A 70 -5.22 -1.99 -1.24
CA LYS A 70 -3.83 -1.74 -1.66
C LYS A 70 -2.92 -2.94 -1.37
N VAL A 71 -2.99 -3.52 -0.17
CA VAL A 71 -2.18 -4.69 0.22
C VAL A 71 -2.48 -5.90 -0.67
N ARG A 72 -3.75 -6.17 -1.00
CA ARG A 72 -4.13 -7.26 -1.92
C ARG A 72 -3.60 -7.07 -3.33
N ALA A 73 -3.65 -5.85 -3.85
CA ALA A 73 -3.10 -5.53 -5.16
C ALA A 73 -1.58 -5.80 -5.19
N ASN A 74 -0.86 -5.36 -4.15
CA ASN A 74 0.57 -5.58 -4.01
C ASN A 74 0.92 -7.07 -3.92
N ARG A 75 0.22 -7.83 -3.08
CA ARG A 75 0.40 -9.28 -2.96
C ARG A 75 0.25 -9.98 -4.31
N ARG A 76 -0.84 -9.69 -5.06
CA ARG A 76 -1.07 -10.30 -6.38
C ARG A 76 0.03 -9.96 -7.39
N ARG A 77 0.53 -8.72 -7.38
CA ARG A 77 1.59 -8.29 -8.30
C ARG A 77 2.92 -8.95 -7.96
N LEU A 78 3.29 -8.98 -6.69
CA LEU A 78 4.53 -9.62 -6.23
C LEU A 78 4.54 -11.13 -6.50
N LEU A 79 3.40 -11.80 -6.34
CA LEU A 79 3.26 -13.22 -6.65
C LEU A 79 3.30 -13.54 -8.15
N LYS A 80 2.94 -12.60 -9.02
CA LYS A 80 2.94 -12.82 -10.47
C LYS A 80 4.33 -12.77 -11.10
N GLY A 81 5.38 -12.44 -10.35
CA GLY A 81 6.73 -12.31 -10.89
C GLY A 81 6.81 -11.17 -11.91
N GLY A 82 7.15 -9.97 -11.42
CA GLY A 82 7.74 -8.96 -12.30
C GLY A 82 9.14 -9.38 -12.68
#